data_AF-A0A8H6YZG2-F1
#
_entry.id   AF-A0A8H6YZG2-F1
#
_cell.length_a   1.000
_cell.length_b   1.000
_cell.length_c   1.000
_cell.angle_alpha   90.00
_cell.angle_beta   90.00
_cell.angle_gamma   90.00
#
_symmetry.space_group_name_H-M   'P 1'
#
loop_
_entity.id
_entity.type
_entity.pdbx_description
1 polymer ?
#
loop_
_entity_poly.entity_id
_entity_poly.type
_entity_poly.pdbx_seq_one_letter_code
_entity_poly.pdbx_strand_id
1 'polypeptide(L)'
;MDSLPPELHSLIIERTCASPHAFRAMSLTNTYFHAITASFRFYTIALSSWERAARLLPLLEATPAPKRNIRRLFLGPDLEFAPALALNLLRLAAPTLQDLALIFSSSCALLGAVFRVEFPRLKAMMVRGFYPIPRPGSFPALTHLHLDGNRSPVGVPSAILYAFRSLAHLRISGLRAAPEFARELRDALDIDFEQNTDLQLAPNLRCISLDVQLPKRDQPNQITNLQNAEMRHILLELDQSAGKRKDGPHVEYSEGDVEEIDALKVKLAWLNMPI
;
A
#
# COMPACT_ATOMS: atom_id res chain seq x y z
N MET A 1 -27.17 -27.24 -0.82
CA MET A 1 -26.44 -26.05 -1.32
C MET A 1 -26.76 -25.76 -2.79
N ASP A 2 -27.52 -26.63 -3.48
CA ASP A 2 -27.72 -26.53 -4.94
C ASP A 2 -28.76 -25.51 -5.38
N SER A 3 -29.32 -24.73 -4.44
CA SER A 3 -30.34 -23.71 -4.73
C SER A 3 -29.76 -22.36 -5.17
N LEU A 4 -28.47 -22.10 -4.94
CA LEU A 4 -27.84 -20.85 -5.32
C LEU A 4 -27.08 -21.00 -6.65
N PRO A 5 -27.17 -20.01 -7.56
CA PRO A 5 -26.42 -20.02 -8.80
C PRO A 5 -24.90 -19.86 -8.55
N PRO A 6 -24.05 -20.34 -9.46
CA PRO A 6 -22.59 -20.37 -9.29
C PRO A 6 -21.97 -18.99 -9.09
N GLU A 7 -22.59 -17.91 -9.56
CA GLU A 7 -22.16 -16.53 -9.36
C GLU A 7 -22.24 -16.13 -7.89
N LEU A 8 -23.29 -16.55 -7.17
CA LEU A 8 -23.42 -16.27 -5.74
C LEU A 8 -22.41 -17.09 -4.93
N HIS A 9 -22.15 -18.34 -5.30
CA HIS A 9 -21.09 -19.12 -4.66
C HIS A 9 -19.70 -18.52 -4.91
N SER A 10 -19.44 -18.01 -6.11
CA SER A 10 -18.21 -17.30 -6.44
C SER A 10 -18.04 -16.06 -5.56
N LEU A 11 -19.10 -15.27 -5.38
CA LEU A 11 -19.08 -14.09 -4.51
C LEU A 11 -18.89 -14.44 -3.04
N ILE A 12 -19.56 -15.48 -2.54
CA ILE A 12 -19.37 -15.98 -1.18
C ILE A 12 -17.90 -16.35 -0.99
N ILE A 13 -17.35 -17.18 -1.89
CA ILE A 13 -15.97 -17.63 -1.84
C ILE A 13 -15.00 -16.44 -1.90
N GLU A 14 -15.22 -15.47 -2.79
CA GLU A 14 -14.40 -14.25 -2.87
C GLU A 14 -14.36 -13.48 -1.54
N ARG A 15 -15.48 -13.43 -0.82
CA ARG A 15 -15.61 -12.68 0.44
C ARG A 15 -15.17 -13.47 1.66
N THR A 16 -15.36 -14.79 1.68
CA THR A 16 -14.99 -15.64 2.82
C THR A 16 -13.55 -16.10 2.75
N CYS A 17 -12.98 -16.24 1.54
CA CYS A 17 -11.64 -16.76 1.32
C CYS A 17 -10.65 -15.61 1.10
N ALA A 18 -10.24 -14.94 2.17
CA ALA A 18 -9.22 -13.90 2.11
C ALA A 18 -7.81 -14.44 1.80
N SER A 19 -7.57 -15.75 2.01
CA SER A 19 -6.26 -16.38 1.90
C SER A 19 -6.15 -17.33 0.68
N PRO A 20 -4.98 -17.42 0.05
CA PRO A 20 -4.72 -18.41 -1.02
C PRO A 20 -5.00 -19.85 -0.60
N HIS A 21 -4.80 -20.17 0.68
CA HIS A 21 -5.02 -21.50 1.25
C HIS A 21 -6.51 -21.87 1.27
N ALA A 22 -7.39 -20.89 1.52
CA ALA A 22 -8.82 -21.12 1.56
C ALA A 22 -9.37 -21.52 0.18
N PHE A 23 -8.96 -20.84 -0.91
CA PHE A 23 -9.34 -21.23 -2.27
C PHE A 23 -8.88 -22.66 -2.61
N ARG A 24 -7.64 -23.01 -2.22
CA ARG A 24 -7.11 -24.35 -2.46
C ARG A 24 -7.89 -25.41 -1.67
N ALA A 25 -8.18 -25.17 -0.40
CA ALA A 25 -9.00 -26.08 0.40
C ALA A 25 -10.38 -26.30 -0.23
N MET A 26 -11.07 -25.22 -0.64
CA MET A 26 -12.36 -25.29 -1.33
C MET A 26 -12.27 -26.04 -2.66
N SER A 27 -11.17 -25.88 -3.41
CA SER A 27 -10.97 -26.58 -4.69
C SER A 27 -10.83 -28.11 -4.55
N LEU A 28 -10.60 -28.61 -3.33
CA LEU A 28 -10.42 -30.03 -3.02
C LEU A 28 -11.69 -30.69 -2.46
N THR A 29 -12.73 -29.93 -2.15
CA THR A 29 -13.94 -30.50 -1.52
C THR A 29 -14.82 -31.26 -2.51
N ASN A 30 -15.04 -30.72 -3.71
CA ASN A 30 -15.78 -31.38 -4.80
C ASN A 30 -15.45 -30.76 -6.17
N THR A 31 -15.92 -31.38 -7.25
CA THR A 31 -15.71 -30.92 -8.63
C THR A 31 -16.38 -29.58 -8.95
N TYR A 32 -17.52 -29.29 -8.30
CA TYR A 32 -18.24 -28.02 -8.45
C TYR A 32 -17.42 -26.83 -7.92
N PHE A 33 -16.95 -26.90 -6.68
CA PHE A 33 -16.09 -25.89 -6.08
C PHE A 33 -14.72 -25.86 -6.74
N HIS A 34 -14.21 -26.98 -7.24
CA HIS A 34 -13.02 -26.97 -8.10
C HIS A 34 -13.22 -26.07 -9.33
N ALA A 35 -14.36 -26.20 -10.02
CA ALA A 35 -14.66 -25.37 -11.19
C ALA A 35 -14.83 -23.89 -10.84
N ILE A 36 -15.53 -23.56 -9.74
CA ILE A 36 -15.71 -22.16 -9.29
C ILE A 36 -14.38 -21.53 -8.87
N THR A 37 -13.60 -22.24 -8.05
CA THR A 37 -12.34 -21.75 -7.50
C THR A 37 -11.23 -21.63 -8.55
N ALA A 38 -11.38 -22.28 -9.72
CA ALA A 38 -10.40 -22.21 -10.81
C ALA A 38 -10.11 -20.76 -11.26
N SER A 39 -11.13 -19.89 -11.23
CA SER A 39 -10.99 -18.46 -11.57
C SER A 39 -10.20 -17.64 -10.54
N PHE A 40 -10.02 -18.19 -9.33
CA PHE A 40 -9.31 -17.57 -8.21
C PHE A 40 -7.87 -18.06 -8.05
N ARG A 41 -7.39 -18.92 -8.97
CA ARG A 41 -6.05 -19.53 -8.91
C ARG A 41 -4.92 -18.52 -8.71
N PHE A 42 -5.03 -17.35 -9.32
CA PHE A 42 -4.04 -16.27 -9.28
C PHE A 42 -4.54 -15.01 -8.57
N TYR A 43 -5.65 -15.12 -7.84
CA TYR A 43 -6.35 -13.97 -7.24
C TYR A 43 -5.45 -13.18 -6.29
N THR A 44 -4.71 -13.89 -5.44
CA THR A 44 -3.74 -13.34 -4.49
C THR A 44 -2.39 -14.00 -4.71
N ILE A 45 -1.38 -13.20 -5.04
CA ILE A 45 0.00 -13.64 -5.25
C ILE A 45 0.89 -12.93 -4.23
N ALA A 46 1.65 -13.70 -3.47
CA ALA A 46 2.68 -13.18 -2.57
C ALA A 46 4.03 -13.80 -2.91
N LEU A 47 4.97 -12.97 -3.33
CA LEU A 47 6.31 -13.39 -3.75
C LEU A 47 7.33 -12.72 -2.85
N SER A 48 8.00 -13.51 -2.03
CA SER A 48 9.11 -13.04 -1.20
C SER A 48 10.47 -13.26 -1.84
N SER A 49 10.59 -14.17 -2.83
CA SER A 49 11.84 -14.56 -3.49
C SER A 49 11.73 -14.45 -5.02
N TRP A 50 12.84 -14.09 -5.66
CA TRP A 50 12.91 -13.97 -7.12
C TRP A 50 12.83 -15.33 -7.83
N GLU A 51 13.27 -16.44 -7.23
CA GLU A 51 13.17 -17.78 -7.83
C GLU A 51 11.72 -18.23 -7.94
N ARG A 52 10.89 -17.92 -6.94
CA ARG A 52 9.44 -18.18 -7.01
C ARG A 52 8.79 -17.33 -8.10
N ALA A 53 9.19 -16.07 -8.20
CA ALA A 53 8.74 -15.16 -9.24
C ALA A 53 9.13 -15.69 -10.64
N ALA A 54 10.35 -16.19 -10.80
CA ALA A 54 10.88 -16.71 -12.06
C ALA A 54 10.13 -17.97 -12.52
N ARG A 55 9.69 -18.83 -11.60
CA ARG A 55 8.83 -19.99 -11.91
C ARG A 55 7.38 -19.60 -12.23
N LEU A 56 6.88 -18.55 -11.59
CA LEU A 56 5.50 -18.10 -11.78
C LEU A 56 5.31 -17.33 -13.10
N LEU A 57 6.29 -16.51 -13.49
CA LEU A 57 6.20 -15.69 -14.69
C LEU A 57 5.80 -16.49 -15.96
N PRO A 58 6.48 -17.58 -16.36
CA PRO A 58 6.10 -18.31 -17.57
C PRO A 58 4.69 -18.93 -17.46
N LEU A 59 4.23 -19.27 -16.26
CA LEU A 59 2.86 -19.75 -16.05
C LEU A 59 1.82 -18.64 -16.29
N LEU A 60 2.11 -17.41 -15.86
CA LEU A 60 1.25 -16.25 -16.09
C LEU A 60 1.25 -15.83 -17.57
N GLU A 61 2.40 -15.91 -18.23
CA GLU A 61 2.55 -15.63 -19.67
C GLU A 61 1.77 -16.63 -20.52
N ALA A 62 1.85 -17.93 -20.19
CA ALA A 62 1.08 -18.99 -20.85
C ALA A 62 -0.43 -18.91 -20.55
N THR A 63 -0.83 -18.21 -19.49
CA THR A 63 -2.24 -18.06 -19.12
C THR A 63 -2.89 -16.93 -19.93
N PRO A 64 -4.04 -17.16 -20.59
CA PRO A 64 -4.76 -16.10 -21.30
C PRO A 64 -5.18 -14.95 -20.36
N ALA A 65 -5.13 -13.72 -20.85
CA ALA A 65 -5.39 -12.52 -20.04
C ALA A 65 -6.70 -12.57 -19.21
N PRO A 66 -7.85 -13.04 -19.74
CA PRO A 66 -9.09 -13.14 -18.96
C PRO A 66 -9.01 -14.07 -17.75
N LYS A 67 -8.07 -15.03 -17.76
CA LYS A 67 -7.89 -16.03 -16.69
C LYS A 67 -6.83 -15.65 -15.66
N ARG A 68 -6.06 -14.57 -15.87
CA ARG A 68 -5.00 -14.17 -14.93
C ARG A 68 -5.57 -13.56 -13.65
N ASN A 69 -6.66 -12.79 -13.74
CA ASN A 69 -7.41 -12.17 -12.63
C ASN A 69 -6.61 -11.95 -11.32
N ILE A 70 -5.47 -11.27 -11.43
CA ILE A 70 -4.59 -10.99 -10.28
C ILE A 70 -5.14 -9.74 -9.62
N ARG A 71 -5.73 -9.88 -8.43
CA ARG A 71 -6.31 -8.76 -7.69
C ARG A 71 -5.41 -8.24 -6.59
N ARG A 72 -4.63 -9.12 -5.97
CA ARG A 72 -3.71 -8.78 -4.88
C ARG A 72 -2.31 -9.25 -5.20
N LEU A 73 -1.35 -8.35 -5.16
CA LEU A 73 0.05 -8.66 -5.41
C LEU A 73 0.93 -8.10 -4.29
N PHE A 74 1.70 -8.98 -3.68
CA PHE A 74 2.75 -8.63 -2.74
C PHE A 74 4.11 -9.02 -3.33
N LEU A 75 5.02 -8.05 -3.41
CA LEU A 75 6.41 -8.22 -3.82
C LEU A 75 7.34 -7.87 -2.67
N GLY A 76 8.09 -8.87 -2.21
CA GLY A 76 9.06 -8.75 -1.12
C GLY A 76 10.44 -8.23 -1.56
N PRO A 77 11.34 -8.02 -0.59
CA PRO A 77 12.63 -7.36 -0.81
C PRO A 77 13.55 -8.10 -1.79
N ASP A 78 13.55 -9.44 -1.81
CA ASP A 78 14.47 -10.19 -2.67
C ASP A 78 14.18 -9.99 -4.17
N LEU A 79 12.98 -9.51 -4.54
CA LEU A 79 12.68 -9.16 -5.93
C LEU A 79 13.40 -7.90 -6.40
N GLU A 80 13.95 -7.10 -5.49
CA GLU A 80 14.75 -5.94 -5.82
C GLU A 80 16.00 -6.31 -6.64
N PHE A 81 16.54 -7.52 -6.42
CA PHE A 81 17.67 -8.07 -7.17
C PHE A 81 17.30 -8.53 -8.60
N ALA A 82 16.01 -8.61 -8.91
CA ALA A 82 15.50 -9.03 -10.22
C ALA A 82 14.45 -8.03 -10.75
N PRO A 83 14.81 -6.77 -11.00
CA PRO A 83 13.86 -5.70 -11.31
C PRO A 83 13.07 -5.95 -12.59
N ALA A 84 13.70 -6.53 -13.62
CA ALA A 84 13.02 -6.88 -14.87
C ALA A 84 11.89 -7.91 -14.66
N LEU A 85 12.13 -8.90 -13.80
CA LEU A 85 11.15 -9.93 -13.44
C LEU A 85 9.98 -9.33 -12.68
N ALA A 86 10.25 -8.50 -11.67
CA ALA A 86 9.22 -7.79 -10.91
C ALA A 86 8.36 -6.89 -11.83
N LEU A 87 8.98 -6.17 -12.76
CA LEU A 87 8.28 -5.28 -13.67
C LEU A 87 7.40 -6.05 -14.67
N ASN A 88 7.85 -7.20 -15.17
CA ASN A 88 7.04 -8.05 -16.04
C ASN A 88 5.82 -8.62 -15.31
N LEU A 89 5.99 -9.08 -14.06
CA LEU A 89 4.88 -9.52 -13.22
C LEU A 89 3.86 -8.40 -12.99
N LEU A 90 4.33 -7.19 -12.68
CA LEU A 90 3.47 -6.02 -12.49
C LEU A 90 2.68 -5.69 -13.76
N ARG A 91 3.32 -5.71 -14.94
CA ARG A 91 2.63 -5.48 -16.22
C ARG A 91 1.55 -6.51 -16.51
N LEU A 92 1.79 -7.79 -16.20
CA LEU A 92 0.80 -8.85 -16.38
C LEU A 92 -0.38 -8.72 -15.40
N ALA A 93 -0.13 -8.21 -14.19
CA ALA A 93 -1.14 -8.02 -13.16
C ALA A 93 -1.92 -6.70 -13.29
N ALA A 94 -1.29 -5.65 -13.84
CA ALA A 94 -1.78 -4.28 -13.82
C ALA A 94 -3.25 -4.09 -14.25
N PRO A 95 -3.76 -4.75 -15.32
CA PRO A 95 -5.14 -4.56 -15.75
C PRO A 95 -6.20 -5.01 -14.73
N THR A 96 -5.87 -5.93 -13.82
CA THR A 96 -6.81 -6.52 -12.85
C THR A 96 -6.48 -6.19 -11.41
N LEU A 97 -5.30 -5.62 -11.15
CA LEU A 97 -4.76 -5.40 -9.83
C LEU A 97 -5.55 -4.35 -9.05
N GLN A 98 -5.97 -4.69 -7.84
CA GLN A 98 -6.69 -3.81 -6.91
C GLN A 98 -5.85 -3.45 -5.70
N ASP A 99 -5.05 -4.40 -5.20
CA ASP A 99 -4.21 -4.21 -4.03
C ASP A 99 -2.76 -4.55 -4.38
N LEU A 100 -1.85 -3.60 -4.14
CA LEU A 100 -0.42 -3.76 -4.41
C LEU A 100 0.39 -3.44 -3.15
N ALA A 101 1.27 -4.35 -2.75
CA ALA A 101 2.24 -4.13 -1.70
C ALA A 101 3.65 -4.38 -2.22
N LEU A 102 4.50 -3.35 -2.12
CA LEU A 102 5.88 -3.37 -2.55
C LEU A 102 6.79 -3.13 -1.35
N ILE A 103 7.72 -4.05 -1.11
CA ILE A 103 8.74 -3.88 -0.09
C ILE A 103 10.10 -3.89 -0.76
N PHE A 104 10.67 -2.72 -1.03
CA PHE A 104 12.01 -2.57 -1.60
C PHE A 104 12.83 -1.63 -0.74
N SER A 105 14.04 -2.01 -0.35
CA SER A 105 14.87 -1.23 0.57
C SER A 105 15.65 -0.12 -0.10
N SER A 106 16.09 -0.30 -1.35
CA SER A 106 17.13 0.56 -1.95
C SER A 106 16.88 1.02 -3.39
N SER A 107 15.99 0.37 -4.14
CA SER A 107 15.88 0.58 -5.59
C SER A 107 14.86 1.65 -5.94
N CYS A 108 15.31 2.91 -5.95
CA CYS A 108 14.56 4.02 -6.51
C CYS A 108 14.25 3.80 -8.01
N ALA A 109 15.14 3.13 -8.75
CA ALA A 109 14.93 2.84 -10.17
C ALA A 109 13.78 1.85 -10.42
N LEU A 110 13.68 0.78 -9.62
CA LEU A 110 12.58 -0.18 -9.72
C LEU A 110 11.26 0.50 -9.38
N LEU A 111 11.19 1.21 -8.25
CA LEU A 111 9.98 1.95 -7.89
C LEU A 111 9.64 2.99 -8.97
N GLY A 112 10.61 3.74 -9.48
CA GLY A 112 10.44 4.64 -10.62
C GLY A 112 9.82 3.97 -11.84
N ALA A 113 10.20 2.72 -12.13
CA ALA A 113 9.62 1.93 -13.21
C ALA A 113 8.20 1.44 -12.87
N VAL A 114 7.94 1.03 -11.63
CA VAL A 114 6.58 0.63 -11.18
C VAL A 114 5.60 1.78 -11.32
N PHE A 115 6.00 2.99 -10.91
CA PHE A 115 5.15 4.18 -11.00
C PHE A 115 4.90 4.67 -12.44
N ARG A 116 5.55 4.06 -13.44
CA ARG A 116 5.25 4.27 -14.87
C ARG A 116 4.27 3.24 -15.44
N VAL A 117 3.98 2.16 -14.71
CA VAL A 117 2.97 1.20 -15.11
C VAL A 117 1.59 1.78 -14.78
N GLU A 118 0.65 1.66 -15.70
CA GLU A 118 -0.72 2.13 -15.50
C GLU A 118 -1.52 1.08 -14.74
N PHE A 119 -2.13 1.48 -13.63
CA PHE A 119 -2.96 0.60 -12.83
C PHE A 119 -4.40 1.13 -12.76
N PRO A 120 -5.23 0.84 -13.78
CA PRO A 120 -6.56 1.44 -13.90
C PRO A 120 -7.52 1.04 -12.78
N ARG A 121 -7.26 -0.06 -12.08
CA ARG A 121 -8.14 -0.64 -11.04
C ARG A 121 -7.52 -0.66 -9.64
N LEU A 122 -6.31 -0.14 -9.47
CA LEU A 122 -5.61 -0.19 -8.19
C LEU A 122 -6.27 0.76 -7.20
N LYS A 123 -6.77 0.20 -6.10
CA LYS A 123 -7.48 0.89 -5.03
C LYS A 123 -6.59 1.11 -3.82
N ALA A 124 -5.77 0.13 -3.47
CA ALA A 124 -4.87 0.18 -2.34
C ALA A 124 -3.43 -0.08 -2.77
N MET A 125 -2.52 0.80 -2.35
CA MET A 125 -1.09 0.65 -2.59
C MET A 125 -0.32 0.84 -1.30
N MET A 126 0.55 -0.12 -0.98
CA MET A 126 1.54 -0.02 0.08
C MET A 126 2.92 -0.02 -0.57
N VAL A 127 3.73 0.98 -0.25
CA VAL A 127 5.12 1.03 -0.69
C VAL A 127 6.01 1.21 0.54
N ARG A 128 6.96 0.30 0.70
CA ARG A 128 8.09 0.46 1.61
C ARG A 128 9.35 0.75 0.80
N GLY A 129 10.09 1.80 1.18
CA GLY A 129 11.32 2.23 0.48
C GLY A 129 11.30 3.68 0.00
N PHE A 130 11.95 3.92 -1.14
CA PHE A 130 12.05 5.24 -1.78
C PHE A 130 10.91 5.48 -2.77
N TYR A 131 10.00 6.39 -2.47
CA TYR A 131 8.88 6.67 -3.38
C TYR A 131 9.28 7.73 -4.42
N PRO A 132 9.32 7.40 -5.72
CA PRO A 132 9.50 8.39 -6.77
C PRO A 132 8.26 9.29 -6.88
N ILE A 133 8.40 10.44 -7.55
CA ILE A 133 7.27 11.30 -7.87
C ILE A 133 6.36 10.57 -8.88
N PRO A 134 5.11 10.25 -8.52
CA PRO A 134 4.15 9.62 -9.43
C PRO A 134 3.82 10.53 -10.63
N ARG A 135 3.53 9.92 -11.79
CA ARG A 135 2.91 10.66 -12.90
C ARG A 135 1.41 10.83 -12.61
N PRO A 136 0.84 12.03 -12.85
CA PRO A 136 -0.59 12.24 -12.75
C PRO A 136 -1.36 11.28 -13.65
N GLY A 137 -2.43 10.67 -13.13
CA GLY A 137 -3.33 9.82 -13.91
C GLY A 137 -2.94 8.35 -14.02
N SER A 138 -1.74 7.93 -13.58
CA SER A 138 -1.34 6.51 -13.62
C SER A 138 -2.14 5.60 -12.67
N PHE A 139 -2.84 6.20 -11.70
CA PHE A 139 -3.54 5.52 -10.61
C PHE A 139 -4.93 6.12 -10.37
N PRO A 140 -5.85 6.08 -11.35
CA PRO A 140 -7.12 6.82 -11.29
C PRO A 140 -8.07 6.33 -10.20
N ALA A 141 -7.96 5.06 -9.78
CA ALA A 141 -8.82 4.44 -8.78
C ALA A 141 -8.19 4.37 -7.38
N LEU A 142 -6.99 4.93 -7.18
CA LEU A 142 -6.25 4.76 -5.93
C LEU A 142 -6.89 5.60 -4.82
N THR A 143 -7.40 4.90 -3.81
CA THR A 143 -8.11 5.47 -2.66
C THR A 143 -7.31 5.33 -1.36
N HIS A 144 -6.45 4.31 -1.26
CA HIS A 144 -5.66 4.03 -0.07
C HIS A 144 -4.17 3.97 -0.45
N LEU A 145 -3.36 4.79 0.21
CA LEU A 145 -1.92 4.81 0.04
C LEU A 145 -1.23 4.66 1.39
N HIS A 146 -0.35 3.67 1.51
CA HIS A 146 0.52 3.48 2.66
C HIS A 146 1.98 3.64 2.27
N LEU A 147 2.65 4.61 2.87
CA LEU A 147 4.08 4.87 2.72
C LEU A 147 4.81 4.42 4.00
N ASP A 148 5.77 3.50 3.88
CA ASP A 148 6.59 2.99 4.99
C ASP A 148 8.11 3.14 4.74
N GLY A 149 8.85 3.75 5.67
CA GLY A 149 10.30 3.59 5.74
C GLY A 149 11.17 4.42 4.78
N ASN A 150 10.68 5.55 4.27
CA ASN A 150 11.56 6.52 3.60
C ASN A 150 12.34 7.32 4.64
N ARG A 151 13.57 7.76 4.34
CA ARG A 151 14.42 8.53 5.25
C ARG A 151 14.43 10.04 5.00
N SER A 152 14.06 10.52 3.80
CA SER A 152 13.86 11.95 3.52
C SER A 152 13.49 12.18 2.04
N PRO A 153 12.22 12.03 1.64
CA PRO A 153 11.83 12.49 0.33
C PRO A 153 11.29 13.93 0.42
N VAL A 154 12.14 14.90 0.08
CA VAL A 154 11.71 16.29 -0.11
C VAL A 154 10.83 16.37 -1.37
N GLY A 155 9.69 17.07 -1.29
CA GLY A 155 8.78 17.33 -2.40
C GLY A 155 7.72 16.24 -2.65
N VAL A 156 7.75 15.14 -1.89
CA VAL A 156 6.90 13.98 -2.14
C VAL A 156 5.45 14.16 -1.65
N PRO A 157 5.16 14.68 -0.45
CA PRO A 157 3.79 14.98 -0.03
C PRO A 157 3.01 15.76 -1.10
N SER A 158 3.58 16.85 -1.59
CA SER A 158 3.01 17.71 -2.63
C SER A 158 2.72 16.95 -3.93
N ALA A 159 3.71 16.21 -4.44
CA ALA A 159 3.57 15.43 -5.65
C ALA A 159 2.53 14.30 -5.55
N ILE A 160 2.47 13.64 -4.39
CA ILE A 160 1.52 12.56 -4.10
C ILE A 160 0.09 13.10 -4.11
N LEU A 161 -0.16 14.20 -3.40
CA LEU A 161 -1.48 14.82 -3.34
C LEU A 161 -1.96 15.28 -4.72
N TYR A 162 -1.04 15.78 -5.54
CA TYR A 162 -1.35 16.19 -6.92
C TYR A 162 -1.64 14.99 -7.84
N ALA A 163 -0.86 13.92 -7.74
CA ALA A 163 -0.95 12.79 -8.66
C ALA A 163 -2.13 11.85 -8.37
N PHE A 164 -2.56 11.75 -7.10
CA PHE A 164 -3.60 10.82 -6.66
C PHE A 164 -4.91 11.56 -6.33
N ARG A 165 -5.64 11.98 -7.37
CA ARG A 165 -6.90 12.74 -7.21
C ARG A 165 -8.01 12.00 -6.47
N SER A 166 -8.00 10.68 -6.49
CA SER A 166 -9.00 9.81 -5.83
C SER A 166 -8.58 9.39 -4.41
N LEU A 167 -7.43 9.87 -3.92
CA LEU A 167 -6.89 9.44 -2.64
C LEU A 167 -7.81 9.87 -1.49
N ALA A 168 -8.24 8.90 -0.69
CA ALA A 168 -9.12 9.10 0.47
C ALA A 168 -8.41 8.83 1.79
N HIS A 169 -7.50 7.85 1.82
CA HIS A 169 -6.75 7.44 3.00
C HIS A 169 -5.25 7.45 2.71
N LEU A 170 -4.51 8.26 3.46
CA LEU A 170 -3.06 8.31 3.43
C LEU A 170 -2.51 7.82 4.76
N ARG A 171 -1.84 6.67 4.78
CA ARG A 171 -1.08 6.19 5.93
C ARG A 171 0.39 6.44 5.72
N ILE A 172 1.06 6.96 6.74
CA ILE A 172 2.51 7.10 6.75
C ILE A 172 3.04 6.42 8.01
N SER A 173 3.91 5.44 7.82
CA SER A 173 4.62 4.73 8.89
C SER A 173 6.11 4.99 8.80
N GLY A 174 6.80 4.86 9.94
CA GLY A 174 8.26 5.00 10.00
C GLY A 174 8.73 6.46 9.95
N LEU A 175 7.86 7.42 10.30
CA LEU A 175 8.16 8.85 10.34
C LEU A 175 9.38 9.22 11.18
N ARG A 176 9.72 8.41 12.19
CA ARG A 176 10.91 8.60 13.01
C ARG A 176 12.19 8.71 12.19
N ALA A 177 12.25 8.03 11.04
CA ALA A 177 13.39 8.07 10.16
C ALA A 177 13.35 9.25 9.16
N ALA A 178 12.28 10.05 9.14
CA ALA A 178 11.98 11.06 8.13
C ALA A 178 11.39 12.38 8.71
N PRO A 179 12.13 13.11 9.56
CA PRO A 179 11.62 14.34 10.17
C PRO A 179 11.27 15.41 9.13
N GLU A 180 12.05 15.54 8.05
CA GLU A 180 11.75 16.51 6.97
C GLU A 180 10.43 16.21 6.27
N PHE A 181 10.09 14.94 6.09
CA PHE A 181 8.82 14.54 5.50
C PHE A 181 7.65 14.92 6.40
N ALA A 182 7.80 14.75 7.71
CA ALA A 182 6.79 15.14 8.68
C ALA A 182 6.56 16.67 8.67
N ARG A 183 7.64 17.46 8.56
CA ARG A 183 7.55 18.92 8.42
C ARG A 183 6.88 19.33 7.11
N GLU A 184 7.28 18.75 5.97
CA GLU A 184 6.64 19.07 4.69
C GLU A 184 5.17 18.67 4.67
N LEU A 185 4.82 17.53 5.27
CA LEU A 185 3.42 17.13 5.40
C LEU A 185 2.63 18.13 6.26
N ARG A 186 3.21 18.59 7.38
CA ARG A 186 2.62 19.63 8.22
C ARG A 186 2.41 20.90 7.41
N ASP A 187 3.44 21.37 6.73
CA ASP A 187 3.38 22.59 5.93
C ASP A 187 2.36 22.47 4.78
N ALA A 188 2.19 21.29 4.19
CA ALA A 188 1.16 21.01 3.18
C ALA A 188 -0.27 20.94 3.75
N LEU A 189 -0.42 20.67 5.04
CA LEU A 189 -1.70 20.64 5.75
C LEU A 189 -2.05 21.99 6.38
N ASP A 190 -1.06 22.84 6.64
CA ASP A 190 -1.23 24.16 7.24
C ASP A 190 -1.59 25.19 6.15
N ILE A 191 -2.90 25.42 5.99
CA ILE A 191 -3.46 26.09 4.80
C ILE A 191 -3.55 27.62 4.97
N ASP A 192 -2.91 28.18 6.00
CA ASP A 192 -2.66 29.63 6.06
C ASP A 192 -1.70 30.10 4.94
N PHE A 193 -1.17 29.17 4.13
CA PHE A 193 -0.57 29.43 2.82
C PHE A 193 -1.60 29.83 1.73
N GLU A 194 -2.47 30.81 1.98
CA GLU A 194 -3.37 31.38 0.97
C GLU A 194 -2.62 31.96 -0.25
N GLN A 195 -1.29 32.14 -0.15
CA GLN A 195 -0.45 32.69 -1.22
C GLN A 195 0.25 31.63 -2.10
N ASN A 196 0.13 30.33 -1.79
CA ASN A 196 0.81 29.29 -2.57
C ASN A 196 -0.22 28.40 -3.28
N THR A 197 -0.77 28.92 -4.38
CA THR A 197 -1.87 28.31 -5.16
C THR A 197 -1.60 26.92 -5.72
N ASP A 198 -0.34 26.48 -5.69
CA ASP A 198 0.08 25.28 -6.40
C ASP A 198 -0.10 23.98 -5.57
N LEU A 199 -0.37 24.10 -4.27
CA LEU A 199 -0.49 22.97 -3.34
C LEU A 199 -1.92 22.79 -2.85
N GLN A 200 -2.80 22.32 -3.73
CA GLN A 200 -4.12 21.83 -3.31
C GLN A 200 -4.03 20.37 -2.86
N LEU A 201 -4.45 20.10 -1.62
CA LEU A 201 -4.71 18.74 -1.13
C LEU A 201 -5.63 18.00 -2.10
N ALA A 202 -5.46 16.67 -2.16
CA ALA A 202 -6.36 15.84 -2.94
C ALA A 202 -7.81 16.08 -2.45
N PRO A 203 -8.77 16.40 -3.35
CA PRO A 203 -10.10 16.86 -2.95
C PRO A 203 -10.91 15.81 -2.19
N ASN A 204 -10.49 14.55 -2.27
CA ASN A 204 -11.16 13.41 -1.64
C ASN A 204 -10.45 12.91 -0.38
N LEU A 205 -9.38 13.56 0.07
CA LEU A 205 -8.60 13.10 1.22
C LEU A 205 -9.41 13.26 2.50
N ARG A 206 -9.75 12.15 3.15
CA ARG A 206 -10.61 12.10 4.33
C ARG A 206 -9.85 11.72 5.59
N CYS A 207 -8.79 10.92 5.46
CA CYS A 207 -8.08 10.37 6.60
C CYS A 207 -6.58 10.35 6.33
N ILE A 208 -5.81 10.83 7.31
CA ILE A 208 -4.36 10.74 7.34
C ILE A 208 -3.97 9.99 8.61
N SER A 209 -3.45 8.77 8.46
CA SER A 209 -3.00 7.98 9.61
C SER A 209 -1.48 8.08 9.75
N LEU A 210 -1.02 8.56 10.90
CA LEU A 210 0.39 8.69 11.22
C LEU A 210 0.77 7.62 12.26
N ASP A 211 1.67 6.75 11.85
CA ASP A 211 2.14 5.62 12.66
C ASP A 211 3.56 5.89 13.13
N VAL A 212 3.65 6.22 14.42
CA VAL A 212 4.85 6.72 15.07
C VAL A 212 5.34 5.62 15.99
N GLN A 213 6.34 4.88 15.50
CA GLN A 213 7.00 3.87 16.30
C GLN A 213 7.89 4.55 17.35
N LEU A 214 7.38 4.67 18.56
CA LEU A 214 8.15 5.10 19.71
C LEU A 214 9.04 3.94 20.18
N PRO A 215 10.34 4.18 20.46
CA PRO A 215 11.18 3.14 21.05
C PRO A 215 10.61 2.72 22.40
N LYS A 216 10.69 1.41 22.71
CA LYS A 216 10.37 0.89 24.04
C LYS A 216 11.19 1.67 25.08
N ARG A 217 10.53 2.02 26.19
CA ARG A 217 11.04 2.91 27.26
C ARG A 217 12.38 2.46 27.87
N ASP A 218 12.76 1.20 27.63
CA ASP A 218 13.91 0.53 28.24
C ASP A 218 15.25 0.72 27.49
N GLN A 219 15.30 1.47 26.38
CA GLN A 219 16.55 1.79 25.66
C GLN A 219 16.93 3.27 25.79
N PRO A 220 17.72 3.66 26.81
CA PRO A 220 18.10 5.05 27.05
C PRO A 220 19.26 5.48 26.14
N ASN A 221 18.98 5.77 24.87
CA ASN A 221 19.93 6.47 23.98
C ASN A 221 19.60 7.96 23.93
N GLN A 222 20.48 8.84 24.42
CA GLN A 222 20.24 10.30 24.48
C GLN A 222 19.92 10.94 23.13
N ILE A 223 20.53 10.46 22.03
CA ILE A 223 20.24 10.94 20.66
C ILE A 223 18.79 10.69 20.28
N THR A 224 18.21 9.58 20.76
CA THR A 224 16.80 9.28 20.49
C THR A 224 15.86 10.20 21.25
N ASN A 225 16.25 10.74 22.40
CA ASN A 225 15.38 11.61 23.20
C ASN A 225 15.09 12.95 22.52
N LEU A 226 16.10 13.59 21.92
CA LEU A 226 15.92 14.86 21.21
C LEU A 226 15.06 14.68 19.95
N GLN A 227 15.36 13.66 19.13
CA GLN A 227 14.57 13.34 17.94
C GLN A 227 13.12 12.95 18.31
N ASN A 228 12.92 12.22 19.41
CA ASN A 228 11.59 11.86 19.87
C ASN A 228 10.82 13.09 20.38
N ALA A 229 11.48 14.03 21.06
CA ALA A 229 10.85 15.27 21.51
C ALA A 229 10.43 16.16 20.33
N GLU A 230 11.31 16.30 19.35
CA GLU A 230 11.01 17.03 18.11
C GLU A 230 9.88 16.37 17.32
N MET A 231 9.92 15.05 17.14
CA MET A 231 8.85 14.33 16.45
C MET A 231 7.51 14.46 17.19
N ARG A 232 7.50 14.37 18.52
CA ARG A 232 6.28 14.62 19.32
C ARG A 232 5.76 16.03 19.13
N HIS A 233 6.64 17.03 19.04
CA HIS A 233 6.23 18.40 18.76
C HIS A 233 5.56 18.52 17.39
N ILE A 234 6.18 17.97 16.34
CA ILE A 234 5.62 17.98 14.98
C ILE A 234 4.25 17.28 14.94
N LEU A 235 4.09 16.17 15.65
CA LEU A 235 2.83 15.42 15.69
C LEU A 235 1.73 16.19 16.41
N LEU A 236 2.06 16.91 17.49
CA LEU A 236 1.11 17.78 18.19
C LEU A 236 0.69 18.98 17.32
N GLU A 237 1.62 19.56 16.57
CA GLU A 237 1.30 20.63 15.61
C GLU A 237 0.40 20.12 14.48
N LEU A 238 0.67 18.93 13.95
CA LEU A 238 -0.18 18.28 12.93
C LEU A 238 -1.63 18.09 13.41
N ASP A 239 -1.81 17.70 14.67
CA ASP A 239 -3.12 17.48 15.27
C ASP A 239 -3.88 18.81 15.40
N GLN A 240 -3.18 19.84 15.87
CA GLN A 240 -3.72 21.19 15.99
C GLN A 240 -4.11 21.80 14.64
N SER A 241 -3.27 21.63 13.60
CA SER A 241 -3.56 22.12 12.25
C SER A 241 -4.73 21.38 11.60
N ALA A 242 -4.84 20.07 11.80
CA ALA A 242 -5.96 19.28 11.30
C ALA A 242 -7.30 19.65 11.97
N GLY A 243 -7.29 19.86 13.30
CA GLY A 243 -8.49 20.19 14.08
C GLY A 243 -9.13 21.55 13.76
N LYS A 244 -8.40 22.48 13.12
CA LYS A 244 -8.94 23.80 12.74
C LYS A 244 -10.00 23.72 11.64
N ARG A 245 -10.04 22.65 10.84
CA ARG A 245 -10.99 22.51 9.72
C ARG A 245 -12.18 21.65 10.09
N LYS A 246 -13.39 22.22 10.03
CA LYS A 246 -14.63 21.45 10.16
C LYS A 246 -14.78 20.35 9.09
N ASP A 247 -14.24 20.57 7.90
CA ASP A 247 -14.31 19.66 6.75
C ASP A 247 -12.94 19.12 6.31
N GLY A 248 -11.92 19.21 7.18
CA GLY A 248 -10.57 18.72 6.89
C GLY A 248 -10.43 17.21 7.02
N PRO A 249 -9.33 16.62 6.50
CA PRO A 249 -9.04 15.22 6.74
C PRO A 249 -8.86 14.97 8.25
N HIS A 250 -9.43 13.88 8.74
CA HIS A 250 -9.20 13.40 10.10
C HIS A 250 -7.78 12.85 10.22
N VAL A 251 -7.01 13.30 11.20
CA VAL A 251 -5.68 12.77 11.49
C VAL A 251 -5.78 11.76 12.61
N GLU A 252 -5.36 10.53 12.34
CA GLU A 252 -5.34 9.44 13.31
C GLU A 252 -3.91 9.11 13.71
N TYR A 253 -3.65 8.98 15.01
CA TYR A 253 -2.37 8.57 15.55
C TYR A 253 -2.47 7.14 16.07
N SER A 254 -1.54 6.29 15.64
CA SER A 254 -1.39 4.95 16.17
C SER A 254 -0.01 4.81 16.79
N GLU A 255 0.04 4.59 18.11
CA GLU A 255 1.25 4.13 18.79
C GLU A 255 1.23 2.60 18.80
N GLY A 256 2.07 1.97 17.97
CA GLY A 256 2.17 0.53 17.87
C GLY A 256 3.56 0.03 18.26
N ASP A 257 3.63 -0.91 19.21
CA ASP A 257 4.81 -1.74 19.44
C ASP A 257 4.95 -2.74 18.27
N VAL A 258 5.83 -2.45 17.31
CA VAL A 258 6.04 -3.37 16.18
C VAL A 258 7.14 -4.35 16.50
N GLU A 259 6.76 -5.60 16.83
CA GLU A 259 7.66 -6.73 16.72
C GLU A 259 7.86 -7.08 15.22
N GLU A 260 9.13 -7.19 14.82
CA GLU A 260 9.60 -7.27 13.43
C GLU A 260 9.04 -8.49 12.65
N ILE A 261 8.50 -9.49 13.36
CA ILE A 261 7.98 -10.74 12.79
C ILE A 261 6.48 -10.65 12.44
N ASP A 262 5.72 -9.70 12.99
CA ASP A 262 4.30 -9.51 12.65
C ASP A 262 4.06 -8.49 11.53
N ALA A 263 5.11 -7.90 10.94
CA ALA A 263 4.98 -7.01 9.80
C ALA A 263 4.26 -7.68 8.62
N LEU A 264 4.46 -8.97 8.35
CA LEU A 264 3.72 -9.70 7.31
C LEU A 264 2.27 -9.96 7.68
N LYS A 265 1.95 -10.21 8.96
CA LYS A 265 0.57 -10.43 9.42
C LYS A 265 -0.22 -9.13 9.49
N VAL A 266 0.36 -8.05 9.99
CA VAL A 266 -0.22 -6.70 9.99
C VAL A 266 -0.35 -6.17 8.56
N LYS A 267 0.56 -6.52 7.63
CA LYS A 267 0.48 -6.14 6.21
C LYS A 267 -0.52 -6.99 5.41
N LEU A 268 -0.69 -8.27 5.74
CA LEU A 268 -1.80 -9.08 5.25
C LEU A 268 -3.14 -8.64 5.88
N ALA A 269 -3.13 -8.14 7.12
CA ALA A 269 -4.29 -7.52 7.75
C ALA A 269 -4.70 -6.23 7.04
N TRP A 270 -3.74 -5.45 6.52
CA TRP A 270 -4.01 -4.31 5.62
C TRP A 270 -4.76 -4.73 4.36
N LEU A 271 -4.39 -5.86 3.75
CA LEU A 271 -5.12 -6.46 2.62
C LEU A 271 -6.50 -7.04 3.03
N ASN A 272 -6.77 -7.16 4.33
CA ASN A 272 -8.01 -7.69 4.90
C ASN A 272 -8.84 -6.63 5.63
N MET A 273 -8.47 -5.34 5.56
CA MET A 273 -9.32 -4.27 6.10
C MET A 273 -10.64 -4.23 5.30
N PRO A 274 -11.80 -4.15 5.97
CA PRO A 274 -13.07 -3.96 5.28
C PRO A 274 -13.04 -2.60 4.58
N ILE A 275 -13.20 -2.62 3.24
CA ILE A 275 -13.52 -1.43 2.42
C ILE A 275 -14.95 -1.01 2.72
#